data_AF-A0A951GFN2-F1
#
_entry.id   AF-A0A951GFN2-F1
#
_cell.length_a   1.000
_cell.length_b   1.000
_cell.length_c   1.000
_cell.angle_alpha   90.00
_cell.angle_beta   90.00
_cell.angle_gamma   90.00
#
_symmetry.space_group_name_H-M   'P 1'
#
loop_
_entity.id
_entity.type
_entity.pdbx_description
1 polymer ?
#
loop_
_entity_poly.entity_id
_entity_poly.type
_entity_poly.pdbx_seq_one_letter_code
_entity_poly.pdbx_strand_id
1 'polypeptide(L)'
;MSLSVAGMLQAGKTPSVEAAVVKDLGTNFEQALPDKVRLLAPPPGDASPDSNDDRFEEALRYATLIAPKLTIQGGTREVLRGIIARGLGLR
;
A
#
# COMPACT_ATOMS: atom_id res chain seq x y z
N MET A 1 6.06 4.64 2.49
CA MET A 1 6.09 6.12 2.36
C MET A 1 7.33 6.50 1.55
N SER A 2 7.19 7.28 0.46
CA SER A 2 8.29 7.54 -0.47
C SER A 2 9.27 8.59 0.05
N LEU A 3 10.52 8.17 0.29
CA LEU A 3 11.60 9.05 0.75
C LEU A 3 11.90 10.17 -0.25
N SER A 4 11.76 9.92 -1.56
CA SER A 4 12.00 10.92 -2.59
C SER A 4 10.92 12.00 -2.60
N VAL A 5 9.64 11.64 -2.45
CA VAL A 5 8.53 12.60 -2.35
C VAL A 5 8.68 13.46 -1.10
N ALA A 6 9.04 12.85 0.03
CA ALA A 6 9.34 13.58 1.26
C ALA A 6 10.51 14.57 1.09
N GLY A 7 11.60 14.15 0.44
CA GLY A 7 12.73 15.02 0.14
C GLY A 7 12.36 16.19 -0.79
N MET A 8 11.49 15.96 -1.77
CA MET A 8 10.98 17.03 -2.64
C MET A 8 10.16 18.07 -1.86
N LEU A 9 9.26 17.62 -0.98
CA LEU A 9 8.49 18.51 -0.09
C LEU A 9 9.42 19.32 0.81
N GLN A 10 10.43 18.68 1.40
CA GLN A 10 11.42 19.36 2.24
C GLN A 10 12.24 20.40 1.46
N ALA A 11 12.48 20.16 0.17
CA ALA A 11 13.11 21.12 -0.74
C ALA A 11 12.15 22.23 -1.25
N GLY A 12 10.93 22.33 -0.71
CA GLY A 12 9.93 23.34 -1.08
C GLY A 12 9.25 23.10 -2.43
N LYS A 13 9.37 21.89 -3.00
CA LYS A 13 8.68 21.52 -4.24
C LYS A 13 7.25 21.06 -3.96
N THR A 14 6.44 21.04 -5.01
CA THR A 14 5.05 20.52 -4.98
C THR A 14 4.93 19.25 -5.84
N PRO A 15 5.38 18.09 -5.35
CA PRO A 15 5.47 16.84 -6.12
C PRO A 15 4.11 16.12 -6.22
N SER A 16 3.11 16.77 -6.82
CA SER A 16 1.74 16.25 -6.87
C SER A 16 1.61 14.98 -7.72
N VAL A 17 2.29 14.92 -8.85
CA VAL A 17 2.28 13.77 -9.76
C VAL A 17 3.05 12.61 -9.15
N GLU A 18 4.24 12.86 -8.61
CA GLU A 18 5.08 11.85 -7.98
C GLU A 18 4.40 11.26 -6.74
N ALA A 19 3.75 12.09 -5.93
CA ALA A 19 2.95 11.62 -4.80
C ALA A 19 1.77 10.75 -5.27
N ALA A 20 1.07 11.14 -6.34
CA ALA A 20 -0.04 10.35 -6.89
C ALA A 20 0.43 9.00 -7.43
N VAL A 21 1.56 8.94 -8.14
CA VAL A 21 2.15 7.69 -8.65
C VAL A 21 2.50 6.74 -7.48
N VAL A 22 3.22 7.23 -6.48
CA VAL A 22 3.60 6.41 -5.32
C VAL A 22 2.37 5.94 -4.56
N LYS A 23 1.34 6.80 -4.43
CA LYS A 23 0.11 6.44 -3.73
C LYS A 23 -0.67 5.35 -4.47
N ASP A 24 -0.83 5.44 -5.79
CA ASP A 24 -1.50 4.38 -6.59
C ASP A 24 -0.73 3.06 -6.52
N LEU A 25 0.60 3.10 -6.67
CA LEU A 25 1.45 1.91 -6.55
C LEU A 25 1.36 1.28 -5.16
N GLY A 26 1.50 2.08 -4.11
CA GLY A 26 1.44 1.64 -2.72
C GLY A 26 0.09 0.99 -2.38
N THR A 27 -1.01 1.63 -2.80
CA THR A 27 -2.35 1.07 -2.61
C THR A 27 -2.50 -0.28 -3.32
N ASN A 28 -1.97 -0.47 -4.54
CA ASN A 28 -2.03 -1.76 -5.23
C ASN A 28 -1.19 -2.83 -4.51
N PHE A 29 -0.03 -2.46 -3.99
CA PHE A 29 0.81 -3.35 -3.19
C PHE A 29 0.11 -3.78 -1.89
N GLU A 30 -0.39 -2.83 -1.10
CA GLU A 30 -1.06 -3.09 0.19
C GLU A 30 -2.33 -3.93 0.02
N GLN A 31 -2.96 -3.86 -1.15
CA GLN A 31 -4.12 -4.68 -1.49
C GLN A 31 -3.77 -6.13 -1.83
N ALA A 32 -2.68 -6.34 -2.55
CA ALA A 32 -2.25 -7.69 -2.93
C ALA A 32 -1.50 -8.40 -1.80
N LEU A 33 -0.99 -7.66 -0.82
CA LEU A 33 -0.07 -8.19 0.19
C LEU A 33 -0.70 -9.25 1.11
N PRO A 34 -1.89 -9.06 1.71
CA PRO A 34 -2.43 -10.03 2.67
C PRO A 34 -2.64 -11.41 2.04
N ASP A 35 -3.23 -11.47 0.84
CA ASP A 35 -3.43 -12.74 0.13
C ASP A 35 -2.11 -13.41 -0.25
N LYS A 36 -1.12 -12.65 -0.73
CA LYS A 36 0.20 -13.20 -1.05
C LYS A 36 0.90 -13.76 0.19
N VAL A 37 0.83 -13.04 1.30
CA VAL A 37 1.43 -13.45 2.58
C VAL A 37 0.75 -14.72 3.10
N ARG A 38 -0.58 -14.78 3.06
CA ARG A 38 -1.35 -15.98 3.42
C ARG A 38 -0.98 -17.22 2.60
N LEU A 39 -0.73 -17.06 1.31
CA LEU A 39 -0.33 -18.15 0.42
C LEU A 39 1.10 -18.65 0.65
N LEU A 40 1.98 -17.79 1.17
CA LEU A 40 3.38 -18.13 1.44
C LEU A 40 3.60 -18.66 2.86
N ALA A 41 2.67 -18.38 3.78
CA ALA A 41 2.75 -18.82 5.16
C ALA A 41 2.45 -20.33 5.30
N PRO A 42 3.08 -21.01 6.26
CA PRO A 42 2.68 -22.35 6.65
C PRO A 42 1.20 -22.39 7.08
N PRO A 43 0.53 -23.55 6.92
CA PRO A 43 -0.81 -23.72 7.46
C PRO A 43 -0.84 -23.44 8.98
N PRO A 44 -1.93 -22.86 9.50
CA PRO A 44 -2.09 -22.66 10.93
C PRO A 44 -1.95 -24.00 11.68
N GLY A 45 -1.07 -24.05 12.68
CA GLY A 45 -0.85 -25.25 13.50
C GLY A 45 0.33 -26.15 13.07
N ASP A 46 1.00 -25.85 11.95
CA ASP A 46 2.24 -26.54 11.54
C ASP A 46 3.52 -25.93 12.14
N ALA A 47 3.40 -24.88 12.97
CA ALA A 47 4.54 -24.19 13.55
C ALA A 47 4.95 -24.76 14.92
N SER A 48 6.24 -24.60 15.26
CA SER A 48 6.77 -25.02 16.55
C SER A 48 6.08 -24.27 17.72
N PRO A 49 6.07 -24.82 18.94
CA PRO A 49 5.51 -24.15 20.12
C PRO A 49 6.08 -22.75 20.41
N ASP A 50 7.31 -22.47 19.97
CA ASP A 50 7.99 -21.16 20.11
C ASP A 50 7.75 -20.21 18.92
N SER A 51 6.77 -20.51 18.07
CA SER A 51 6.47 -19.71 16.87
C SER A 51 5.74 -18.41 17.21
N ASN A 52 5.86 -17.41 16.33
CA ASN A 52 5.14 -16.13 16.43
C ASN A 52 3.76 -16.18 15.72
N ASP A 53 3.13 -17.35 15.65
CA ASP A 53 1.93 -17.60 14.85
C ASP A 53 0.77 -16.66 15.21
N ASP A 54 0.49 -16.47 16.50
CA ASP A 54 -0.59 -15.60 16.96
C ASP A 54 -0.42 -14.15 16.48
N ARG A 55 0.83 -13.64 16.53
CA ARG A 55 1.15 -12.28 16.08
C ARG A 55 1.05 -12.15 14.58
N PHE A 56 1.45 -13.20 13.85
CA PHE A 56 1.35 -13.25 12.40
C PHE A 56 -0.12 -13.24 11.96
N GLU A 57 -0.96 -14.10 12.55
CA GLU A 57 -2.39 -14.19 12.26
C GLU A 57 -3.14 -12.90 12.61
N GLU A 58 -2.77 -12.25 13.73
CA GLU A 58 -3.29 -10.93 14.06
C GLU A 58 -2.94 -9.87 13.01
N ALA A 59 -1.68 -9.80 12.60
CA ALA A 59 -1.23 -8.86 11.58
C ALA A 59 -1.88 -9.13 10.21
N LEU A 60 -2.00 -10.39 9.82
CA LEU A 60 -2.63 -10.80 8.55
C LEU A 60 -4.11 -10.43 8.54
N ARG A 61 -4.84 -10.72 9.62
CA ARG A 61 -6.26 -10.35 9.79
C ARG A 61 -6.44 -8.84 9.72
N TYR A 62 -5.62 -8.08 10.44
CA TYR A 62 -5.68 -6.61 10.42
C TYR A 62 -5.42 -6.06 9.01
N ALA A 63 -4.36 -6.50 8.34
CA ALA A 63 -4.01 -6.04 7.00
C ALA A 63 -5.10 -6.36 5.98
N THR A 64 -5.71 -7.54 6.08
CA THR A 64 -6.84 -7.96 5.22
C THR A 64 -8.04 -7.03 5.39
N LEU A 65 -8.39 -6.65 6.63
CA LEU A 65 -9.52 -5.77 6.91
C LEU A 65 -9.27 -4.32 6.47
N ILE A 66 -8.04 -3.84 6.61
CA ILE A 66 -7.69 -2.43 6.32
C ILE A 66 -7.46 -2.20 4.84
N ALA A 67 -6.94 -3.19 4.10
CA ALA A 67 -6.58 -3.04 2.70
C ALA A 67 -7.67 -2.33 1.86
N PRO A 68 -8.97 -2.75 1.86
CA PRO A 68 -10.05 -2.09 1.09
C PRO A 68 -10.14 -0.58 1.28
N LYS A 69 -10.00 -0.10 2.52
CA LYS A 69 -10.08 1.33 2.86
C LYS A 69 -8.98 2.17 2.20
N LEU A 70 -7.80 1.59 1.99
CA LEU A 70 -6.62 2.29 1.46
C LEU A 70 -6.78 2.72 0.00
N THR A 71 -7.83 2.24 -0.66
CA THR A 71 -8.21 2.58 -2.03
C THR A 71 -8.98 3.89 -2.15
N ILE A 72 -9.46 4.43 -1.02
CA ILE A 72 -10.23 5.67 -0.93
C ILE A 72 -9.43 6.73 -0.16
N GLN A 73 -8.76 6.32 0.92
CA GLN A 73 -8.00 7.23 1.77
C GLN A 73 -6.82 7.85 1.02
N GLY A 74 -6.80 9.18 0.94
CA GLY A 74 -5.78 9.94 0.21
C GLY A 74 -6.07 10.07 -1.30
N GLY A 75 -7.32 9.86 -1.71
CA GLY A 75 -7.77 9.91 -3.10
C GLY A 75 -8.09 8.52 -3.64
N THR A 76 -9.18 8.40 -4.39
CA THR A 76 -9.50 7.13 -5.05
C THR A 76 -8.50 6.83 -6.17
N ARG A 77 -8.39 5.57 -6.58
CA ARG A 77 -7.52 5.18 -7.70
C ARG A 77 -7.80 5.97 -8.97
N GLU A 78 -9.07 6.23 -9.27
CA GLU A 78 -9.51 6.97 -10.44
C GLU A 78 -9.05 8.43 -10.37
N VAL A 79 -9.16 9.06 -9.19
CA VAL A 79 -8.68 10.43 -8.96
C VAL A 79 -7.16 10.50 -9.09
N LEU A 80 -6.44 9.57 -8.46
CA LEU A 80 -4.97 9.49 -8.54
C LEU A 80 -4.50 9.31 -9.99
N ARG A 81 -5.11 8.39 -10.74
CA ARG A 81 -4.83 8.18 -12.17
C ARG A 81 -5.21 9.38 -13.02
N GLY A 82 -6.23 10.14 -12.61
CA GLY A 82 -6.57 11.44 -13.20
C GLY A 82 -5.43 12.46 -13.07
N ILE A 83 -4.85 12.58 -11.87
CA ILE A 83 -3.69 13.45 -11.60
C ILE A 83 -2.48 13.01 -12.43
N ILE A 84 -2.19 11.70 -12.47
CA ILE A 84 -1.09 11.14 -13.26
C ILE A 84 -1.27 11.44 -14.75
N ALA A 85 -2.45 11.18 -15.31
CA ALA A 85 -2.74 11.42 -16.72
C ALA A 85 -2.57 12.90 -17.10
N ARG A 86 -3.04 13.83 -16.23
CA ARG A 86 -2.84 15.26 -16.43
C ARG A 86 -1.36 15.65 -16.39
N GLY A 87 -0.59 15.08 -15.46
CA GLY A 87 0.85 15.27 -15.37
C GLY A 87 1.63 14.79 -16.61
N LEU A 88 1.07 13.81 -17.33
CA LEU A 88 1.63 13.28 -18.58
C LEU A 88 1.10 13.99 -19.85
N GLY A 89 0.23 15.00 -19.71
CA GLY A 89 -0.37 15.72 -20.86
C GLY A 89 -1.38 14.90 -21.67
N LEU A 90 -1.97 13.86 -21.08
CA LEU A 90 -2.93 12.95 -21.75
C LEU A 90 -4.39 13.43 -21.64
N ARG A 91 -4.63 14.59 -21.04
CA ARG A 91 -5.94 15.21 -20.81
C ARG A 91 -5.82 16.72 -20.78
#